data_AF-A0A2J6Q8T1-F1
#
_entry.id   AF-A0A2J6Q8T1-F1
#
_cell.length_a   1.000
_cell.length_b   1.000
_cell.length_c   1.000
_cell.angle_alpha   90.00
_cell.angle_beta   90.00
_cell.angle_gamma   90.00
#
_symmetry.space_group_name_H-M   'P 1'
#
loop_
_entity.id
_entity.type
_entity.pdbx_description
1 polymer ?
#
loop_
_entity_poly.entity_id
_entity_poly.type
_entity_poly.pdbx_seq_one_letter_code
_entity_poly.pdbx_strand_id
1 'polypeptide(L)'
;MSKDLFNVCYTLAGFSPWQKQEIARIEKLTSDEVLIEVQNIMNGQNYSWYSLDKRLRDIEITSALYSEWALLWEAKRNWDKASHLVQSLGGSSSDTSAIFSYVFRRNLWRSASYRCILLTLKILPTYSGLKAKGIRLVMENVDKY
;
A
#
# COMPACT_ATOMS: atom_id res chain seq x y z
N MET A 1 -10.22 19.59 -11.08
CA MET A 1 -9.88 19.89 -9.68
C MET A 1 -8.94 18.83 -9.17
N SER A 2 -7.62 19.07 -9.28
CA SER A 2 -6.59 18.25 -8.63
C SER A 2 -6.33 18.87 -7.26
N LYS A 3 -7.17 18.53 -6.28
CA LYS A 3 -6.92 18.89 -4.87
C LYS A 3 -6.08 17.78 -4.28
N ASP A 4 -4.78 18.04 -4.18
CA ASP A 4 -3.84 17.50 -3.19
C ASP A 4 -4.28 16.22 -2.47
N LEU A 5 -4.23 15.08 -3.16
CA LEU A 5 -4.20 13.75 -2.53
C LEU A 5 -3.02 13.62 -1.54
N PHE A 6 -2.07 14.56 -1.62
CA PHE A 6 -0.85 14.66 -0.82
C PHE A 6 -0.90 15.57 0.40
N ASN A 7 -1.97 16.33 0.64
CA ASN A 7 -2.05 17.18 1.84
C ASN A 7 -2.41 16.40 3.12
N VAL A 8 -2.57 15.08 3.01
CA VAL A 8 -2.41 14.17 4.16
C VAL A 8 -0.95 13.73 4.25
N CYS A 9 0.01 14.65 4.09
CA CYS A 9 1.26 14.60 4.84
C CYS A 9 0.87 14.82 6.30
N TYR A 10 0.42 13.71 6.88
CA TYR A 10 -0.15 13.56 8.20
C TYR A 10 0.52 14.48 9.23
N THR A 11 -0.26 15.34 9.86
CA THR A 11 0.18 16.09 11.03
C THR A 11 0.61 15.07 12.10
N LEU A 12 1.90 15.09 12.48
CA LEU A 12 2.55 14.15 13.41
C LEU A 12 1.85 14.02 14.79
N ALA A 13 0.90 14.91 15.09
CA ALA A 13 0.14 14.97 16.33
C ALA A 13 -0.83 13.79 16.53
N GLY A 14 -1.15 13.00 15.50
CA GLY A 14 -2.10 11.88 15.59
C GLY A 14 -1.50 10.47 15.56
N PHE A 15 -0.19 10.33 15.40
CA PHE A 15 0.44 9.02 15.18
C PHE A 15 0.84 8.29 16.45
N SER A 16 0.56 6.99 16.47
CA SER A 16 1.11 6.06 17.44
C SER A 16 2.64 5.99 17.35
N PRO A 17 3.33 5.59 18.44
CA PRO A 17 4.79 5.41 18.42
C PRO A 17 5.28 4.49 17.29
N TRP A 18 4.54 3.40 17.01
CA TRP A 18 4.87 2.48 15.92
C TRP A 18 4.79 3.17 14.56
N GLN A 19 3.75 3.95 14.30
CA GLN A 19 3.62 4.69 13.03
C GLN A 19 4.76 5.68 12.83
N LYS A 20 5.15 6.42 13.89
CA LYS A 20 6.29 7.34 13.83
C LYS A 20 7.60 6.62 13.52
N GLN A 21 7.82 5.47 14.17
CA GLN A 21 9.00 4.63 13.92
C GLN A 21 9.01 4.10 12.48
N GLU A 22 7.86 3.65 11.98
CA GLU A 22 7.75 3.08 10.63
C GLU A 22 7.93 4.15 9.54
N ILE A 23 7.41 5.36 9.75
CA ILE A 23 7.67 6.51 8.88
C ILE A 23 9.17 6.81 8.84
N ALA A 24 9.81 6.96 9.99
CA ALA A 24 11.24 7.25 10.06
C ALA A 24 12.11 6.13 9.46
N ARG A 25 11.66 4.87 9.51
CA ARG A 25 12.30 3.74 8.83
C ARG A 25 12.20 3.89 7.31
N ILE A 26 10.99 4.12 6.80
CA ILE A 26 10.70 4.25 5.36
C ILE A 26 11.42 5.47 4.74
N GLU A 27 11.54 6.57 5.49
CA GLU A 27 12.28 7.76 5.06
C GLU A 27 13.78 7.49 4.85
N LYS A 28 14.35 6.52 5.57
CA LYS A 28 15.77 6.13 5.45
C LYS A 28 16.03 5.13 4.32
N LEU A 29 14.99 4.52 3.76
CA LEU A 29 15.14 3.55 2.67
C LEU A 29 15.57 4.24 1.38
N THR A 30 16.45 3.58 0.64
CA THR A 30 16.77 3.89 -0.75
C THR A 30 15.56 3.67 -1.67
N SER A 31 15.60 4.22 -2.88
CA SER A 31 14.52 4.03 -3.86
C SER A 31 14.30 2.56 -4.23
N ASP A 32 15.37 1.78 -4.31
CA ASP A 32 15.31 0.36 -4.66
C ASP A 32 14.69 -0.46 -3.53
N GLU A 33 15.08 -0.19 -2.28
CA GLU A 33 14.48 -0.84 -1.11
C GLU A 33 12.98 -0.55 -0.99
N VAL A 34 12.58 0.70 -1.23
CA VAL A 34 11.14 1.06 -1.27
C VAL A 34 10.42 0.26 -2.35
N LEU A 35 10.99 0.16 -3.56
CA LEU A 35 10.36 -0.57 -4.65
C LEU A 35 10.21 -2.07 -4.32
N ILE A 36 11.26 -2.68 -3.77
CA ILE A 36 11.26 -4.08 -3.33
C ILE A 36 10.19 -4.31 -2.26
N GLU A 37 10.08 -3.43 -1.27
CA GLU A 37 9.05 -3.56 -0.23
C GLU A 37 7.63 -3.45 -0.77
N VAL A 38 7.37 -2.48 -1.65
CA VAL A 38 6.05 -2.38 -2.28
C VAL A 38 5.78 -3.63 -3.10
N GLN A 39 6.76 -4.15 -3.85
CA GLN A 39 6.60 -5.37 -4.65
C GLN A 39 6.22 -6.56 -3.78
N ASN A 40 6.93 -6.74 -2.67
CA ASN A 40 6.67 -7.80 -1.72
C ASN A 40 5.25 -7.69 -1.14
N ILE A 41 4.82 -6.49 -0.75
CA ILE A 41 3.45 -6.23 -0.29
C ILE A 41 2.43 -6.57 -1.37
N MET A 42 2.63 -6.13 -2.62
CA MET A 42 1.71 -6.40 -3.72
C MET A 42 1.60 -7.90 -4.01
N ASN A 43 2.68 -8.66 -3.80
CA ASN A 43 2.69 -10.13 -3.88
C ASN A 43 2.16 -10.84 -2.61
N GLY A 44 1.64 -10.09 -1.64
CA GLY A 44 1.13 -10.65 -0.38
C GLY A 44 2.22 -11.25 0.50
N GLN A 45 3.46 -10.76 0.41
CA GLN A 45 4.48 -11.09 1.41
C GLN A 45 4.33 -10.14 2.59
N ASN A 46 4.16 -10.69 3.79
CA ASN A 46 4.08 -9.92 5.03
C ASN A 46 2.99 -8.83 5.04
N TYR A 47 1.92 -9.04 4.26
CA TYR A 47 0.80 -8.11 4.13
C TYR A 47 -0.49 -8.87 3.81
N SER A 48 -1.53 -8.65 4.62
CA SER A 48 -2.81 -9.36 4.55
C SER A 48 -3.88 -8.54 3.82
N TRP A 49 -3.80 -8.53 2.49
CA TRP A 49 -4.70 -7.76 1.64
C TRP A 49 -6.19 -8.03 1.90
N TYR A 50 -6.61 -9.30 1.95
CA TYR A 50 -8.02 -9.65 2.06
C TYR A 50 -8.56 -9.37 3.47
N SER A 51 -7.81 -9.77 4.50
CA SER A 51 -8.17 -9.47 5.89
C SER A 51 -8.24 -7.97 6.16
N LEU A 52 -7.38 -7.16 5.54
CA LEU A 52 -7.44 -5.70 5.63
C LEU A 52 -8.71 -5.15 4.97
N ASP A 53 -9.00 -5.55 3.73
CA ASP A 53 -10.20 -5.07 3.02
C ASP A 53 -11.47 -5.37 3.81
N LYS A 54 -11.60 -6.61 4.32
CA LYS A 54 -12.74 -7.00 5.15
C LYS A 54 -12.86 -6.11 6.39
N ARG A 55 -11.77 -5.96 7.15
CA ARG A 55 -11.82 -5.18 8.40
C ARG A 55 -12.02 -3.70 8.18
N LEU A 56 -11.50 -3.13 7.10
CA LEU A 56 -11.70 -1.73 6.75
C LEU A 56 -13.14 -1.45 6.32
N ARG A 57 -13.87 -2.44 5.78
CA ARG A 57 -15.32 -2.35 5.53
C ARG A 57 -16.15 -2.44 6.81
N ASP A 58 -15.69 -3.22 7.78
CA ASP A 58 -16.39 -3.46 9.05
C ASP A 58 -16.28 -2.29 10.04
N ILE A 59 -15.42 -1.30 9.77
CA ILE A 59 -15.20 -0.13 10.62
C ILE A 59 -15.70 1.13 9.93
N GLU A 60 -16.27 2.04 10.70
CA GLU A 60 -16.71 3.35 10.22
C GLU A 60 -15.50 4.27 10.01
N ILE A 61 -14.81 4.11 8.88
CA ILE A 61 -13.73 5.01 8.46
C ILE A 61 -14.28 6.21 7.71
N THR A 62 -13.54 7.31 7.76
CA THR A 62 -13.89 8.52 6.99
C THR A 62 -13.93 8.21 5.49
N SER A 63 -14.79 8.91 4.76
CA SER A 63 -14.92 8.76 3.30
C SER A 63 -13.59 8.99 2.55
N ALA A 64 -12.73 9.84 3.09
CA ALA A 64 -11.38 10.09 2.56
C ALA A 64 -10.48 8.84 2.70
N LEU A 65 -10.41 8.23 3.90
CA LEU A 65 -9.63 7.00 4.12
C LEU A 65 -10.15 5.84 3.26
N TYR A 66 -11.47 5.74 3.10
CA TYR A 66 -12.08 4.72 2.25
C TYR A 66 -11.70 4.91 0.77
N SER A 67 -11.68 6.15 0.29
CA SER A 67 -11.29 6.46 -1.09
C SER A 67 -9.83 6.09 -1.38
N GLU A 68 -8.93 6.40 -0.46
CA GLU A 68 -7.52 6.01 -0.56
C GLU A 68 -7.34 4.48 -0.54
N TRP A 69 -8.05 3.80 0.35
CA TRP A 69 -8.04 2.34 0.38
C TRP A 69 -8.59 1.73 -0.92
N ALA A 70 -9.68 2.28 -1.47
CA ALA A 70 -10.27 1.82 -2.72
C ALA A 70 -9.28 1.92 -3.89
N LEU A 71 -8.46 2.97 -3.95
CA LEU A 71 -7.40 3.12 -4.95
C LEU A 71 -6.27 2.10 -4.76
N LEU A 72 -5.83 1.83 -3.53
CA LEU A 72 -4.85 0.78 -3.23
C LEU A 72 -5.38 -0.61 -3.58
N TRP A 73 -6.64 -0.88 -3.26
CA TRP A 73 -7.30 -2.14 -3.58
C TRP A 73 -7.45 -2.35 -5.09
N GLU A 74 -7.76 -1.28 -5.83
CA GLU A 74 -7.75 -1.32 -7.29
C GLU A 74 -6.34 -1.57 -7.85
N ALA A 75 -5.31 -0.93 -7.29
CA ALA A 75 -3.92 -1.22 -7.64
C ALA A 75 -3.58 -2.68 -7.41
N LYS A 76 -4.01 -3.27 -6.29
CA LYS A 76 -3.81 -4.69 -6.01
C LYS A 76 -4.48 -5.59 -7.06
N ARG A 77 -5.74 -5.33 -7.42
CA ARG A 77 -6.42 -6.10 -8.46
C ARG A 77 -5.74 -5.99 -9.82
N ASN A 78 -5.27 -4.79 -10.17
CA ASN A 78 -4.56 -4.57 -11.43
C ASN A 78 -3.18 -5.26 -11.43
N TRP A 79 -2.49 -5.26 -10.28
CA TRP A 79 -1.26 -6.02 -10.08
C TRP A 79 -1.47 -7.51 -10.28
N ASP A 80 -2.48 -8.10 -9.66
CA ASP A 80 -2.76 -9.53 -9.79
C ASP A 80 -3.05 -9.91 -11.25
N LYS A 81 -3.91 -9.13 -11.92
CA LYS A 81 -4.19 -9.32 -13.35
C LYS A 81 -2.93 -9.24 -14.21
N ALA A 82 -2.09 -8.23 -13.99
CA ALA A 82 -0.86 -8.04 -14.76
C ALA A 82 0.19 -9.12 -14.45
N SER A 83 0.33 -9.53 -13.19
CA SER A 83 1.27 -10.58 -12.77
C SER A 83 0.90 -11.93 -13.40
N HIS A 84 -0.39 -12.28 -13.41
CA HIS A 84 -0.87 -13.47 -14.12
C HIS A 84 -0.54 -13.43 -15.62
N LEU A 85 -0.71 -12.27 -16.26
CA LEU A 85 -0.36 -12.10 -17.68
C LEU A 85 1.15 -12.26 -17.92
N VAL A 86 2.00 -11.65 -17.11
CA VAL A 86 3.47 -11.75 -17.25
C VAL A 86 3.96 -13.18 -16.98
N GLN A 87 3.42 -13.87 -15.97
CA GLN A 87 3.72 -15.28 -15.72
C GLN A 87 3.30 -16.17 -16.90
N SER A 88 2.12 -15.93 -17.48
CA SER A 88 1.64 -16.69 -18.64
C SER A 88 2.48 -16.48 -19.91
N LEU A 89 3.22 -15.38 -19.98
CA LEU A 89 4.07 -15.02 -21.11
C LEU A 89 5.56 -15.35 -20.88
N GLY A 90 5.92 -15.96 -19.75
CA GLY A 90 7.31 -16.36 -19.43
C GLY A 90 8.25 -15.20 -19.07
N GLY A 91 7.71 -14.09 -18.54
CA GLY A 91 8.46 -12.85 -18.29
C GLY A 91 9.56 -12.94 -17.22
N SER A 92 10.53 -12.03 -17.34
CA SER A 92 11.71 -11.87 -16.48
C SER A 92 11.51 -10.82 -15.37
N SER A 93 12.45 -10.70 -14.43
CA SER A 93 12.38 -9.69 -13.34
C SER A 93 12.29 -8.24 -13.83
N SER A 94 12.77 -7.93 -15.04
CA SER A 94 12.67 -6.61 -15.68
C SER A 94 11.23 -6.20 -16.00
N ASP A 95 10.33 -7.16 -16.18
CA ASP A 95 8.90 -6.92 -16.45
C ASP A 95 8.15 -6.38 -15.23
N THR A 96 8.68 -6.59 -14.03
CA THR A 96 8.05 -6.16 -12.78
C THR A 96 8.01 -4.65 -12.62
N SER A 97 9.06 -3.94 -13.06
CA SER A 97 9.10 -2.46 -13.06
C SER A 97 8.10 -1.86 -14.06
N ALA A 98 7.88 -2.52 -15.18
CA ALA A 98 6.87 -2.15 -16.17
C ALA A 98 5.44 -2.36 -15.61
N ILE A 99 5.19 -3.49 -14.93
CA ILE A 99 3.93 -3.73 -14.20
C ILE A 99 3.68 -2.62 -13.17
N PHE A 100 4.71 -2.27 -12.39
CA PHE A 100 4.64 -1.17 -11.41
C PHE A 100 4.21 0.15 -12.05
N SER A 101 4.92 0.55 -13.10
CA SER A 101 4.61 1.78 -13.84
C SER A 101 3.20 1.76 -14.41
N TYR A 102 2.74 0.60 -14.92
CA TYR A 102 1.39 0.44 -15.45
C TYR A 102 0.31 0.57 -14.36
N VAL A 103 0.47 -0.16 -13.25
CA VAL A 103 -0.52 -0.23 -12.16
C VAL A 103 -0.66 1.12 -11.46
N PHE A 104 0.44 1.75 -11.07
CA PHE A 104 0.38 2.96 -10.25
C PHE A 104 0.19 4.25 -11.08
N ARG A 105 0.65 4.33 -12.34
CA ARG A 105 0.36 5.52 -13.19
C ARG A 105 -1.11 5.62 -13.62
N ARG A 106 -1.85 4.50 -13.65
CA ARG A 106 -3.27 4.50 -14.02
C ARG A 106 -4.19 4.89 -12.87
N ASN A 107 -3.83 4.63 -11.63
CA ASN A 107 -4.71 4.81 -10.47
C ASN A 107 -4.67 6.21 -9.84
N LEU A 108 -4.40 7.26 -10.61
CA LEU A 108 -4.27 8.66 -10.15
C LEU A 108 -3.06 8.96 -9.23
N TRP A 109 -2.22 7.98 -8.90
CA TRP A 109 -0.92 8.17 -8.23
C TRP A 109 0.17 8.74 -9.16
N ARG A 110 -0.22 9.47 -10.21
CA ARG A 110 0.67 9.91 -11.30
C ARG A 110 1.86 10.75 -10.83
N SER A 111 1.72 11.45 -9.71
CA SER A 111 2.77 12.26 -9.08
C SER A 111 3.26 11.68 -7.75
N ALA A 112 2.71 10.56 -7.29
CA ALA A 112 3.07 10.00 -6.00
C ALA A 112 4.39 9.23 -6.10
N SER A 113 5.33 9.51 -5.19
CA SER A 113 6.53 8.68 -5.10
C SER A 113 6.19 7.28 -4.56
N TYR A 114 6.98 6.26 -4.93
CA TYR A 114 6.82 4.91 -4.37
C TYR A 114 6.87 4.89 -2.85
N ARG A 115 7.60 5.83 -2.24
CA ARG A 115 7.68 5.98 -0.79
C ARG A 115 6.32 6.38 -0.21
N CYS A 116 5.57 7.22 -0.90
CA CYS A 116 4.24 7.63 -0.48
C CYS A 116 3.23 6.49 -0.62
N ILE A 117 3.36 5.66 -1.65
CA ILE A 117 2.59 4.42 -1.78
C ILE A 117 2.90 3.50 -0.59
N LEU A 118 4.19 3.26 -0.29
CA LEU A 118 4.61 2.41 0.82
C LEU A 118 4.11 2.94 2.18
N LEU A 119 4.23 4.24 2.41
CA LEU A 119 3.68 4.90 3.60
C LEU A 119 2.18 4.70 3.69
N THR A 120 1.43 4.87 2.60
CA THR A 120 -0.03 4.67 2.63
C THR A 120 -0.37 3.21 2.93
N LEU A 121 0.30 2.24 2.30
CA LEU A 121 0.12 0.81 2.56
C LEU A 121 0.33 0.45 4.03
N LYS A 122 1.33 1.02 4.69
CA LYS A 122 1.66 0.71 6.10
C LYS A 122 0.85 1.52 7.11
N ILE A 123 0.63 2.80 6.85
CA ILE A 123 0.07 3.74 7.82
C ILE A 123 -1.45 3.80 7.75
N LEU A 124 -2.06 3.77 6.56
CA LEU A 124 -3.52 3.88 6.43
C LEU A 124 -4.25 2.81 7.26
N PRO A 125 -3.90 1.51 7.18
CA PRO A 125 -4.58 0.49 7.98
C PRO A 125 -4.35 0.61 9.48
N THR A 126 -3.24 1.21 9.91
CA THR A 126 -2.95 1.38 11.35
C THR A 126 -3.60 2.65 11.90
N TYR A 127 -3.86 3.62 11.03
CA TYR A 127 -4.52 4.88 11.34
C TYR A 127 -6.05 4.77 11.32
N SER A 128 -6.60 3.83 10.54
CA SER A 128 -8.05 3.62 10.37
C SER A 128 -8.80 3.10 11.60
N GLY A 129 -8.22 3.14 12.79
CA GLY A 129 -8.82 2.64 14.03
C GLY A 129 -8.57 1.17 14.33
N LEU A 130 -7.92 0.41 13.43
CA LEU A 130 -7.53 -0.98 13.68
C LEU A 130 -6.39 -1.11 14.72
N LYS A 131 -5.62 -0.05 14.99
CA LYS A 131 -4.55 -0.02 16.01
C LYS A 131 -3.61 -1.23 15.87
N ALA A 132 -3.34 -1.96 16.97
CA ALA A 132 -2.47 -3.13 16.99
C ALA A 132 -2.90 -4.25 16.02
N LYS A 133 -4.21 -4.41 15.79
CA LYS A 133 -4.72 -5.36 14.80
C LYS A 133 -4.33 -4.97 13.38
N GLY A 134 -4.32 -3.66 13.08
CA GLY A 134 -3.85 -3.14 11.80
C GLY A 134 -2.36 -3.39 11.62
N ILE A 135 -1.55 -3.18 12.67
CA ILE A 135 -0.10 -3.41 12.64
C ILE A 135 0.21 -4.84 12.24
N ARG A 136 -0.46 -5.82 12.89
CA ARG A 136 -0.27 -7.23 12.56
C ARG A 136 -0.57 -7.52 11.09
N LEU A 137 -1.66 -6.97 10.55
CA LEU A 137 -2.08 -7.22 9.17
C LEU A 137 -1.17 -6.56 8.11
N VAL A 138 -0.44 -5.49 8.46
CA VAL A 138 0.54 -4.87 7.55
C VAL A 138 1.97 -5.41 7.72
N MET A 139 2.20 -6.26 8.71
CA MET A 139 3.49 -6.89 9.04
C MET A 139 3.52 -8.40 8.76
N GLU A 140 2.35 -9.03 8.71
CA GLU A 140 2.19 -10.46 8.50
C GLU A 140 1.15 -10.71 7.41
N ASN A 141 1.28 -11.80 6.66
CA ASN A 141 0.19 -12.30 5.83
C ASN A 141 -0.55 -13.43 6.55
N VAL A 142 -1.68 -13.09 7.18
CA VAL A 142 -2.59 -14.05 7.83
C VAL A 142 -3.61 -14.65 6.86
N ASP A 143 -3.66 -14.16 5.62
CA ASP A 143 -4.49 -14.73 4.55
C ASP A 143 -3.87 -16.02 3.96
N LYS A 144 -2.61 -16.33 4.31
CA LYS A 144 -1.82 -17.44 3.75
C LYS A 144 -2.10 -18.83 4.36
N TYR A 145 -3.21 -19.01 5.07
CA TYR A 145 -3.56 -20.26 5.75
C TYR A 145 -5.03 -20.62 5.56
#